data_AF-A0A6B3HV88-F1
#
_entry.id   AF-A0A6B3HV88-F1
#
_cell.length_a   1.000
_cell.length_b   1.000
_cell.length_c   1.000
_cell.angle_alpha   90.00
_cell.angle_beta   90.00
_cell.angle_gamma   90.00
#
_symmetry.space_group_name_H-M   'P 1'
#
loop_
_entity.id
_entity.type
_entity.pdbx_description
1 polymer ?
#
loop_
_entity_poly.entity_id
_entity_poly.type
_entity_poly.pdbx_seq_one_letter_code
_entity_poly.pdbx_strand_id
1 'polypeptide(L)' 'SNNILKPADGRPVTMPTQDMVLGLFFLTTDGELRDTKGEGRAFGSTAEAIMAFDGGELALQSSVDIRFPVGTIPPR' A
#
# COMPACT_ATOMS: atom_id res chain seq x y z
N SER A 1 -1.87 -9.04 -25.76
CA SER A 1 -1.48 -9.62 -24.46
C SER A 1 -2.64 -10.47 -23.95
N ASN A 2 -2.77 -11.72 -24.39
CA ASN A 2 -4.06 -12.45 -24.29
C ASN A 2 -4.01 -13.65 -23.33
N ASN A 3 -2.85 -13.96 -22.75
CA ASN A 3 -2.63 -15.17 -21.96
C ASN A 3 -2.41 -14.83 -20.47
N ILE A 4 -3.46 -14.38 -19.79
CA ILE A 4 -3.42 -14.06 -18.36
C ILE A 4 -3.87 -15.23 -17.47
N LEU A 5 -4.53 -16.24 -18.05
CA LEU A 5 -5.01 -17.45 -17.35
C LEU A 5 -4.43 -18.71 -17.98
N LYS A 6 -4.24 -19.74 -17.15
CA LYS A 6 -3.89 -21.08 -17.60
C LYS A 6 -5.11 -21.75 -18.24
N PRO A 7 -5.00 -22.33 -19.45
CA PRO A 7 -6.12 -22.99 -20.12
C PRO A 7 -6.69 -24.21 -19.37
N ALA A 8 -5.87 -24.88 -18.57
CA ALA A 8 -6.22 -26.14 -17.92
C ALA A 8 -7.06 -25.97 -16.65
N ASP A 9 -6.79 -24.93 -15.85
CA ASP A 9 -7.38 -24.77 -14.51
C ASP A 9 -7.84 -23.32 -14.23
N GLY A 10 -7.73 -22.42 -15.20
CA GLY A 10 -8.17 -21.03 -15.09
C GLY A 10 -7.35 -20.19 -14.11
N ARG A 11 -6.23 -20.70 -13.58
CA ARG A 11 -5.42 -19.94 -12.62
C ARG A 11 -4.64 -18.83 -13.33
N PRO A 12 -4.47 -17.65 -12.71
CA PRO A 12 -3.66 -16.59 -13.29
C PRO A 12 -2.21 -17.05 -13.50
N VAL A 13 -1.66 -16.79 -14.70
CA VAL A 13 -0.22 -17.02 -15.00
C VAL A 13 0.63 -15.79 -14.69
N THR A 14 -0.01 -14.63 -14.50
CA THR A 14 0.65 -13.34 -14.27
C THR A 14 0.72 -12.98 -12.79
N MET A 15 0.74 -13.98 -11.89
CA MET A 15 0.89 -13.69 -10.47
C MET A 15 2.28 -13.10 -10.19
N PRO A 16 2.38 -12.13 -9.27
CA PRO A 16 3.66 -11.59 -8.84
C PRO A 16 4.56 -12.71 -8.28
N THR A 17 5.84 -12.68 -8.64
CA THR A 17 6.88 -13.58 -8.14
C THR A 17 7.48 -13.07 -6.82
N GLN A 18 8.42 -13.84 -6.27
CA GLN A 18 8.96 -13.70 -4.92
C GLN A 18 9.30 -12.25 -4.51
N ASP A 19 10.09 -11.53 -5.30
CA ASP A 19 10.54 -10.18 -4.93
C ASP A 19 9.39 -9.16 -4.92
N MET A 20 8.45 -9.31 -5.85
CA MET A 20 7.26 -8.45 -5.87
C MET A 20 6.36 -8.72 -4.66
N VAL A 21 6.20 -9.99 -4.28
CA VAL A 21 5.44 -10.38 -3.08
C VAL A 21 6.13 -9.84 -1.82
N LEU A 22 7.45 -9.96 -1.71
CA LEU A 22 8.20 -9.44 -0.57
C LEU A 22 8.12 -7.91 -0.47
N GLY A 23 8.21 -7.21 -1.61
CA GLY A 23 8.07 -5.77 -1.67
C GLY A 23 6.69 -5.31 -1.19
N LEU A 24 5.62 -5.94 -1.68
CA LEU A 24 4.25 -5.66 -1.23
C LEU A 24 4.11 -5.93 0.27
N PHE A 25 4.61 -7.06 0.75
CA PHE A 25 4.59 -7.40 2.17
C PHE A 25 5.28 -6.33 3.02
N PHE A 26 6.47 -5.87 2.61
CA PHE A 26 7.20 -4.83 3.33
C PHE A 26 6.43 -3.50 3.36
N LEU A 27 5.82 -3.10 2.24
CA LEU A 27 5.04 -1.87 2.11
C LEU A 27 3.76 -1.91 2.95
N THR A 28 3.12 -3.08 3.12
CA THR A 28 1.82 -3.21 3.80
C THR A 28 1.91 -3.74 5.23
N THR A 29 3.11 -4.01 5.75
CA THR A 29 3.27 -4.46 7.13
C THR A 29 3.06 -3.28 8.07
N ASP A 30 2.18 -3.45 9.07
CA ASP A 30 1.93 -2.43 10.07
C ASP A 30 3.17 -2.14 10.92
N GLY A 31 3.46 -0.85 11.07
CA GLY A 31 4.56 -0.37 11.88
C GLY A 31 4.24 -0.24 13.36
N GLU A 32 3.04 -0.60 13.84
CA GLU A 32 2.60 -0.43 15.25
C GLU A 32 3.58 -1.02 16.30
N LEU A 33 4.45 -1.95 15.90
CA LEU A 33 5.51 -2.50 16.73
C LEU A 33 6.75 -1.60 16.85
N ARG A 34 6.75 -0.42 16.23
CA ARG A 34 7.86 0.52 16.12
C ARG A 34 7.32 1.94 16.28
N ASP A 35 7.92 2.71 17.19
CA ASP A 35 7.68 4.14 17.29
C ASP A 35 8.22 4.79 15.99
N THR A 36 7.31 5.15 15.09
CA THR A 36 7.66 5.57 13.73
C THR A 36 7.43 7.07 13.56
N LYS A 37 8.32 7.72 12.81
CA LYS A 37 8.27 9.17 12.64
C LYS A 37 6.98 9.59 11.92
N GLY A 38 6.20 10.47 12.55
CA GLY A 38 4.99 11.02 11.94
C GLY A 38 3.75 10.15 12.12
N GLU A 39 3.78 9.20 13.04
CA GLU A 39 2.63 8.40 13.47
C GLU A 39 1.49 9.27 14.04
N GLY A 40 0.25 8.85 13.84
CA GLY A 40 -0.96 9.53 14.32
C GLY A 40 -1.32 10.81 13.57
N ARG A 41 -0.62 11.13 12.48
CA ARG A 41 -0.96 12.26 11.60
C ARG A 41 -2.21 11.96 10.79
N ALA A 42 -2.92 13.02 10.42
CA ALA A 42 -4.05 12.97 9.49
C ALA A 42 -3.77 13.81 8.24
N PHE A 43 -4.09 13.28 7.06
CA PHE A 43 -3.89 13.93 5.77
C PHE A 43 -5.20 14.11 5.02
N GLY A 44 -5.35 15.24 4.33
CA GLY A 44 -6.53 15.56 3.53
C GLY A 44 -6.57 14.82 2.20
N SER A 45 -5.42 14.33 1.72
CA SER A 45 -5.29 13.54 0.49
C SER A 45 -4.06 12.62 0.52
N THR A 46 -4.02 11.65 -0.39
CA THR A 46 -2.85 10.78 -0.59
C THR A 46 -1.61 11.56 -1.04
N ALA A 47 -1.78 12.62 -1.82
CA ALA A 47 -0.67 13.44 -2.29
C ALA A 47 0.06 14.15 -1.14
N GLU A 48 -0.66 14.63 -0.13
CA GLU A 48 -0.06 15.23 1.07
C GLU A 48 0.74 14.23 1.89
N ALA A 49 0.24 13.01 2.04
CA ALA A 49 0.98 11.94 2.71
C ALA A 49 2.29 11.60 1.98
N ILE A 50 2.26 11.55 0.65
CA ILE A 50 3.47 11.32 -0.17
C ILE A 50 4.47 12.48 0.00
N MET A 51 4.01 13.73 -0.03
CA MET A 51 4.90 14.88 0.21
C MET A 51 5.55 14.84 1.59
N ALA A 52 4.81 14.45 2.64
CA ALA A 52 5.35 14.31 3.98
C ALA A 52 6.37 13.17 4.08
N PHE A 53 6.14 12.06 3.35
CA PHE A 53 7.09 10.96 3.23
C PHE A 53 8.37 11.39 2.51
N ASP A 54 8.26 12.07 1.36
CA ASP A 54 9.39 12.58 0.58
C ASP A 54 10.20 13.64 1.36
N GLY A 55 9.52 14.45 2.17
CA GLY A 55 10.14 15.40 3.11
C GLY A 55 10.80 14.74 4.32
N GLY A 56 10.69 13.41 4.46
CA GLY A 56 11.24 12.64 5.58
C GLY A 56 10.55 12.92 6.91
N GLU A 57 9.36 13.53 6.92
CA GLU A 57 8.56 13.79 8.12
C GLU A 57 7.62 12.65 8.49
N LEU A 58 7.44 11.70 7.56
CA LEU A 58 6.63 10.50 7.71
C LEU A 58 7.47 9.28 7.34
N ALA A 59 7.41 8.21 8.12
CA ALA A 59 8.03 6.94 7.77
C ALA A 59 7.03 6.03 7.01
N LEU A 60 7.55 5.12 6.19
CA LEU A 60 6.75 4.28 5.29
C LEU A 60 5.66 3.45 6.01
N GLN A 61 5.95 2.98 7.23
CA GLN A 61 5.06 2.11 8.00
C GLN A 61 4.36 2.86 9.14
N SER A 62 4.35 4.19 9.10
CA SER A 62 3.67 4.99 10.12
C SER A 62 2.15 4.91 9.97
N SER A 63 1.48 4.57 11.06
CA SER A 63 0.01 4.56 11.11
C SER A 63 -0.51 6.00 11.05
N VAL A 64 -1.34 6.29 10.04
CA VAL A 64 -1.87 7.62 9.75
C VAL A 64 -3.28 7.54 9.18
N ASP A 65 -4.07 8.60 9.39
CA ASP A 65 -5.39 8.73 8.80
C ASP A 65 -5.32 9.47 7.46
N ILE A 66 -5.85 8.89 6.40
CA ILE A 66 -5.94 9.54 5.08
C ILE A 66 -7.39 9.64 4.67
N ARG A 67 -7.85 10.85 4.35
CA ARG A 67 -9.19 11.06 3.80
C ARG A 67 -9.26 10.54 2.36
N PHE A 68 -10.16 9.58 2.14
CA PHE A 68 -10.51 9.15 0.80
C PHE A 68 -11.53 10.09 0.12
N PRO A 69 -11.47 10.26 -1.20
CA PRO A 69 -12.49 10.97 -1.95
C PRO A 69 -13.89 10.37 -1.77
N VAL A 70 -14.91 11.24 -1.81
CA VAL A 70 -16.32 10.82 -1.73
C VAL A 70 -16.64 9.84 -2.86
N GLY A 71 -17.19 8.66 -2.51
CA GLY A 71 -17.50 7.59 -3.45
C GLY A 71 -16.44 6.49 -3.55
N THR A 72 -15.31 6.63 -2.84
CA THR A 72 -14.35 5.53 -2.69
C THR A 72 -14.96 4.45 -1.79
N ILE A 73 -15.17 3.25 -2.33
CA ILE A 73 -15.64 2.10 -1.56
C ILE A 73 -14.40 1.26 -1.25
N PRO A 74 -13.99 1.15 0.03
CA PRO A 74 -12.90 0.26 0.39
C PRO A 74 -13.25 -1.18 -0.01
N PRO A 75 -12.30 -1.93 -0.60
CA PRO A 75 -12.51 -3.36 -0.82
C PRO A 75 -12.77 -4.06 0.52
N ARG A 76 -13.81 -4.91 0.57
CA ARG A 76 -14.14 -5.74 1.73
C ARG A 76 -13.20 -6.93 1.86
#